data_AF-A0A9E5T407-F1
#
_entry.id   AF-A0A9E5T407-F1
#
_cell.length_a   1.000
_cell.length_b   1.000
_cell.length_c   1.000
_cell.angle_alpha   90.00
_cell.angle_beta   90.00
_cell.angle_gamma   90.00
#
_symmetry.space_group_name_H-M   'P 1'
#
loop_
_entity.id
_entity.type
_entity.pdbx_description
1 polymer ?
#
loop_
_entity_poly.entity_id
_entity_poly.type
_entity_poly.pdbx_seq_one_letter_code
_entity_poly.pdbx_strand_id
1 'polypeptide(L)'
;MNGVHVTQALAATLVIGLLGPAAGICAQETVYKWVDEDGVVHFSEQPPDGSLDVDVETIKTDPAPPYIPPVQSPVKSPPASEETVVDEPAQPPIQAAPPSPEIDIAQMSLSDLDRRCEDAREAKIAPLRAAEIAKCIETETGDQKWCETFWADYGDPVRTASGMITPRLFHDLPECIEALDERNRRVTR
;
A
#
# COMPACT_ATOMS: atom_id res chain seq x y z
N MET A 1 39.09 47.34 -44.48
CA MET A 1 40.15 46.81 -45.36
C MET A 1 41.40 46.66 -44.52
N ASN A 2 41.82 45.40 -44.36
CA ASN A 2 43.18 44.88 -44.16
C ASN A 2 43.98 45.24 -42.89
N GLY A 3 44.24 44.18 -42.12
CA GLY A 3 45.57 43.88 -41.58
C GLY A 3 45.66 43.97 -40.06
N VAL A 4 46.29 43.06 -39.31
CA VAL A 4 47.05 41.84 -39.58
C VAL A 4 47.09 41.12 -38.22
N HIS A 5 46.84 39.81 -38.18
CA HIS A 5 47.20 38.97 -37.03
C HIS A 5 48.71 38.67 -37.10
N VAL A 6 49.49 39.07 -36.10
CA VAL A 6 50.91 38.71 -35.94
C VAL A 6 51.18 38.21 -34.51
N THR A 7 51.41 36.90 -34.48
CA THR A 7 52.36 36.12 -33.64
C THR A 7 52.28 36.13 -32.11
N GLN A 8 51.90 34.94 -31.60
CA GLN A 8 52.47 34.16 -30.48
C GLN A 8 53.45 34.82 -29.50
N ALA A 9 53.16 34.66 -28.20
CA ALA A 9 54.16 34.42 -27.17
C ALA A 9 53.59 33.47 -26.10
N LEU A 10 54.11 32.24 -26.07
CA LEU A 10 53.98 31.31 -24.94
C LEU A 10 55.01 31.72 -23.90
N ALA A 11 54.58 32.03 -22.68
CA ALA A 11 55.46 32.08 -21.51
C ALA A 11 54.72 31.48 -20.31
N ALA A 12 55.23 30.33 -19.87
CA ALA A 12 54.75 29.55 -18.76
C ALA A 12 54.83 30.31 -17.42
N THR A 13 53.79 30.20 -16.60
CA THR A 13 53.91 30.35 -15.15
C THR A 13 53.19 29.20 -14.44
N LEU A 14 54.05 28.37 -13.86
CA LEU A 14 53.79 27.26 -12.94
C LEU A 14 53.13 27.79 -11.66
N VAL A 15 51.91 27.34 -11.34
CA VAL A 15 51.40 27.33 -9.96
C VAL A 15 50.88 25.92 -9.67
N ILE A 16 51.71 25.17 -8.95
CA ILE A 16 51.38 23.90 -8.33
C ILE A 16 50.59 24.20 -7.05
N GLY A 17 49.51 23.45 -6.83
CA GLY A 17 49.05 23.11 -5.48
C GLY A 17 47.66 23.59 -5.12
N LEU A 18 46.65 22.79 -5.44
CA LEU A 18 45.73 22.28 -4.42
C LEU A 18 44.95 21.07 -5.00
N LEU A 19 45.63 19.91 -4.99
CA LEU A 19 44.99 18.63 -5.17
C LEU A 19 44.37 18.24 -3.82
N GLY A 20 43.12 18.64 -3.58
CA GLY A 20 42.32 18.16 -2.46
C GLY A 20 41.34 17.11 -2.96
N PRO A 21 41.49 15.82 -2.63
CA PRO A 21 40.48 14.83 -2.98
C PRO A 21 39.19 15.18 -2.23
N ALA A 22 38.12 15.46 -2.98
CA ALA A 22 36.77 15.44 -2.45
C ALA A 22 36.48 13.98 -2.05
N ALA A 23 36.77 13.63 -0.79
CA ALA A 23 36.19 12.47 -0.17
C ALA A 23 34.69 12.72 -0.14
N GLY A 24 33.97 12.16 -1.11
CA GLY A 24 32.53 12.03 -1.04
C GLY A 24 32.21 11.30 0.26
N ILE A 25 31.58 12.00 1.19
CA ILE A 25 30.93 11.36 2.33
C ILE A 25 29.78 10.57 1.73
N CYS A 26 29.97 9.28 1.51
CA CYS A 26 28.86 8.37 1.31
C CYS A 26 28.14 8.29 2.66
N ALA A 27 27.11 9.11 2.86
CA ALA A 27 26.17 8.91 3.95
C ALA A 27 25.51 7.54 3.73
N GLN A 28 25.92 6.54 4.50
CA GLN A 28 25.22 5.26 4.55
C GLN A 28 24.07 5.43 5.53
N GLU A 29 22.86 5.55 5.00
CA GLU A 29 21.65 5.60 5.80
C GLU A 29 21.48 4.24 6.47
N THR A 30 21.53 4.25 7.80
CA THR A 30 21.46 3.04 8.61
C THR A 30 20.12 3.04 9.31
N VAL A 31 19.24 2.11 8.92
CA VAL A 31 17.94 1.94 9.58
C VAL A 31 18.08 0.87 10.65
N TYR A 32 17.83 1.27 11.89
CA TYR A 32 17.84 0.40 13.06
C TYR A 32 16.46 -0.18 13.28
N LYS A 33 16.39 -1.51 13.44
CA LYS A 33 15.17 -2.23 13.78
C LYS A 33 15.34 -2.90 15.14
N TRP A 34 14.35 -2.79 16.00
CA TRP A 34 14.34 -3.49 17.29
C TRP A 34 12.92 -3.87 17.71
N VAL A 35 12.82 -4.79 18.68
CA VAL A 35 11.55 -5.19 19.31
C VAL A 35 11.59 -4.70 20.74
N ASP A 36 10.58 -3.95 21.18
CA ASP A 36 10.49 -3.51 22.58
C ASP A 36 9.92 -4.60 23.51
N GLU A 37 9.83 -4.28 24.80
CA GLU A 37 9.34 -5.20 25.84
C GLU A 37 7.88 -5.64 25.62
N ASP A 38 7.09 -4.82 24.90
CA ASP A 38 5.69 -5.11 24.55
C ASP A 38 5.57 -5.95 23.26
N GLY A 39 6.71 -6.31 22.63
CA GLY A 39 6.77 -7.10 21.41
C GLY A 39 6.53 -6.30 20.13
N VAL A 40 6.56 -4.97 20.20
CA VAL A 40 6.34 -4.07 19.06
C VAL A 40 7.64 -3.82 18.32
N VAL A 41 7.61 -3.93 16.99
CA VAL A 41 8.75 -3.67 16.12
C VAL A 41 8.85 -2.18 15.80
N HIS A 42 9.98 -1.56 16.10
CA HIS A 42 10.29 -0.17 15.77
C HIS A 42 11.36 -0.08 14.68
N PHE A 43 11.33 1.02 13.91
CA PHE A 43 12.33 1.37 12.91
C PHE A 43 12.74 2.85 13.07
N SER A 44 14.03 3.15 13.11
CA SER A 44 14.55 4.53 13.23
C SER A 44 15.86 4.71 12.49
N GLU A 45 16.14 5.93 12.03
CA GLU A 45 17.44 6.35 11.48
C GLU A 45 18.48 6.67 12.57
N GLN A 46 18.01 6.89 13.81
CA GLN A 46 18.81 7.16 15.00
C GLN A 46 18.76 5.96 15.95
N PRO A 47 19.89 5.49 16.51
CA PRO A 47 19.88 4.36 17.45
C PRO A 47 19.03 4.69 18.70
N PRO A 48 18.35 3.70 19.28
CA PRO A 48 17.56 3.91 20.48
C PRO A 48 18.44 4.39 21.65
N ASP A 49 17.95 5.39 22.39
CA ASP A 49 18.64 5.93 23.56
C ASP A 49 18.57 4.93 24.71
N GLY A 50 19.72 4.37 25.08
CA GLY A 50 19.88 3.52 26.26
C GLY A 50 20.02 2.04 25.92
N SER A 51 21.18 1.49 26.23
CA SER A 51 21.49 0.07 26.16
C SER A 51 20.80 -0.68 27.30
N LEU A 52 19.87 -1.59 27.01
CA LEU A 52 19.64 -2.83 27.75
C LEU A 52 18.97 -3.85 26.80
N ASP A 53 19.71 -4.90 26.45
CA ASP A 53 19.28 -6.22 25.95
C ASP A 53 18.23 -6.32 24.83
N VAL A 54 18.34 -5.48 23.78
CA VAL A 54 17.55 -5.68 22.55
C VAL A 54 18.46 -6.10 21.39
N ASP A 55 18.06 -7.16 20.67
CA ASP A 55 18.77 -7.67 19.50
C ASP A 55 18.62 -6.67 18.34
N VAL A 56 19.58 -5.74 18.23
CA VAL A 56 19.58 -4.69 17.21
C VAL A 56 20.10 -5.26 15.89
N GLU A 57 19.20 -5.46 14.93
CA GLU A 57 19.57 -5.80 13.57
C GLU A 57 19.74 -4.51 12.74
N THR A 58 20.92 -4.35 12.13
CA THR A 58 21.24 -3.19 11.30
C THR A 58 21.03 -3.54 9.82
N ILE A 59 20.10 -2.86 9.16
CA ILE A 59 19.85 -3.05 7.73
C ILE A 59 20.65 -1.99 6.96
N LYS A 60 21.56 -2.44 6.10
CA LYS A 60 22.21 -1.56 5.10
C LYS A 60 21.33 -1.53 3.86
N THR A 61 20.73 -0.39 3.57
CA THR A 61 19.97 -0.18 2.33
C THR A 61 20.91 0.30 1.22
N ASP A 62 20.79 -0.28 0.03
CA ASP A 62 21.46 0.23 -1.16
C ASP A 62 20.94 1.65 -1.48
N PRO A 63 21.80 2.58 -1.95
CA PRO A 63 21.40 3.95 -2.19
C PRO A 63 20.26 4.04 -3.21
N ALA A 64 19.27 4.88 -2.91
CA ALA A 64 18.13 5.12 -3.80
C ALA A 64 18.62 5.60 -5.19
N PRO A 65 18.01 5.12 -6.29
CA PRO A 65 18.30 5.65 -7.62
C PRO A 65 18.02 7.16 -7.67
N PRO A 66 18.71 7.93 -8.54
CA PRO A 66 18.58 9.37 -8.60
C PRO A 66 17.12 9.78 -8.80
N TYR A 67 16.61 10.58 -7.87
CA TYR A 67 15.26 11.12 -7.87
C TYR A 67 15.01 11.94 -9.15
N ILE A 68 14.02 11.51 -9.95
CA ILE A 68 13.48 12.30 -11.06
C ILE A 68 12.24 13.02 -10.51
N PRO A 69 12.24 14.35 -10.37
CA PRO A 69 11.09 15.08 -9.86
C PRO A 69 9.88 14.92 -10.81
N PRO A 70 8.68 14.59 -10.31
CA PRO A 70 7.47 14.69 -11.10
C PRO A 70 7.16 16.16 -11.42
N VAL A 71 6.69 16.42 -12.64
CA VAL A 71 6.26 17.75 -13.11
C VAL A 71 5.17 18.28 -12.17
N GLN A 72 5.49 19.33 -11.42
CA GLN A 72 4.62 19.96 -10.45
C GLN A 72 3.44 20.63 -11.15
N SER A 73 2.24 20.04 -11.04
CA SER A 73 1.00 20.80 -11.22
C SER A 73 0.78 21.67 -9.97
N PRO A 74 0.31 22.92 -10.09
CA PRO A 74 0.23 23.84 -8.97
C PRO A 74 -0.95 23.45 -8.07
N VAL A 75 -0.69 22.58 -7.09
CA VAL A 75 -1.56 22.48 -5.92
C VAL A 75 -1.16 23.62 -5.00
N LYS A 76 -2.03 24.62 -4.93
CA LYS A 76 -1.96 25.73 -3.99
C LYS A 76 -1.95 25.15 -2.57
N SER A 77 -0.79 25.12 -1.91
CA SER A 77 -0.68 24.79 -0.48
C SER A 77 -1.57 25.76 0.33
N PRO A 78 -2.50 25.25 1.15
CA PRO A 78 -3.05 26.05 2.24
C PRO A 78 -1.93 26.32 3.26
N PRO A 79 -1.87 27.54 3.83
CA PRO A 79 -0.85 27.88 4.81
C PRO A 79 -1.02 27.04 6.08
N ALA A 80 0.12 26.67 6.67
CA ALA A 80 0.22 26.20 8.03
C ALA A 80 -0.63 27.09 8.93
N SER A 81 -1.80 26.58 9.31
CA SER A 81 -2.55 27.05 10.45
C SER A 81 -2.30 26.02 11.52
N GLU A 82 -1.79 26.53 12.64
CA GLU A 82 -1.74 25.88 13.93
C GLU A 82 -3.14 25.34 14.24
N GLU A 83 -3.36 24.07 13.89
CA GLU A 83 -4.57 23.35 14.26
C GLU A 83 -4.37 22.92 15.70
N THR A 84 -4.77 23.84 16.58
CA THR A 84 -5.44 23.56 17.84
C THR A 84 -5.91 22.11 17.86
N VAL A 85 -5.41 21.33 18.82
CA VAL A 85 -5.90 20.00 19.17
C VAL A 85 -7.42 20.12 19.37
N VAL A 86 -8.17 19.89 18.31
CA VAL A 86 -9.57 19.55 18.38
C VAL A 86 -9.52 18.12 18.89
N ASP A 87 -9.92 17.98 20.14
CA ASP A 87 -10.35 16.74 20.78
C ASP A 87 -11.15 15.95 19.74
N GLU A 88 -10.46 15.05 19.02
CA GLU A 88 -11.10 14.00 18.25
C GLU A 88 -11.89 13.23 19.30
N PRO A 89 -13.25 13.22 19.23
CA PRO A 89 -14.03 12.56 20.25
C PRO A 89 -13.51 11.14 20.30
N ALA A 90 -12.92 10.79 21.45
CA ALA A 90 -12.29 9.51 21.70
C ALA A 90 -13.11 8.47 20.97
N GLN A 91 -12.52 7.83 19.94
CA GLN A 91 -13.17 6.69 19.32
C GLN A 91 -13.67 5.87 20.50
N PRO A 92 -15.01 5.66 20.63
CA PRO A 92 -15.51 4.86 21.73
C PRO A 92 -14.65 3.60 21.68
N PRO A 93 -14.10 3.17 22.84
CA PRO A 93 -13.22 2.00 22.87
C PRO A 93 -13.89 0.98 21.98
N ILE A 94 -13.14 0.38 21.06
CA ILE A 94 -13.60 -0.81 20.34
C ILE A 94 -13.94 -1.79 21.47
N GLN A 95 -15.17 -1.71 21.95
CA GLN A 95 -15.78 -2.68 22.80
C GLN A 95 -15.67 -3.87 21.88
N ALA A 96 -14.80 -4.81 22.26
CA ALA A 96 -14.65 -6.06 21.58
C ALA A 96 -16.06 -6.47 21.22
N ALA A 97 -16.36 -6.48 19.92
CA ALA A 97 -17.60 -7.05 19.45
C ALA A 97 -17.73 -8.37 20.21
N PRO A 98 -18.90 -8.67 20.82
CA PRO A 98 -19.06 -9.91 21.59
C PRO A 98 -18.41 -11.02 20.78
N PRO A 99 -17.53 -11.86 21.39
CA PRO A 99 -16.74 -12.81 20.65
C PRO A 99 -17.68 -13.47 19.66
N SER A 100 -17.49 -13.13 18.39
CA SER A 100 -18.31 -13.68 17.32
C SER A 100 -18.18 -15.17 17.54
N PRO A 101 -19.29 -15.86 17.88
CA PRO A 101 -19.29 -17.09 18.67
C PRO A 101 -18.12 -17.93 18.23
N GLU A 102 -17.09 -18.12 19.08
CA GLU A 102 -15.76 -18.62 18.66
C GLU A 102 -15.96 -19.85 17.78
N ILE A 103 -15.96 -19.63 16.46
CA ILE A 103 -16.20 -20.71 15.52
C ILE A 103 -14.83 -21.37 15.44
N ASP A 104 -14.74 -22.63 15.87
CA ASP A 104 -13.54 -23.43 15.69
C ASP A 104 -13.38 -23.77 14.19
N ILE A 105 -12.78 -22.82 13.46
CA ILE A 105 -12.51 -22.89 12.02
C ILE A 105 -11.74 -24.17 11.65
N ALA A 106 -10.86 -24.64 12.55
CA ALA A 106 -10.03 -25.81 12.30
C ALA A 106 -10.83 -27.13 12.29
N GLN A 107 -11.96 -27.18 13.01
CA GLN A 107 -12.86 -28.34 13.02
C GLN A 107 -13.90 -28.31 11.91
N MET A 108 -14.10 -27.17 11.24
CA MET A 108 -15.07 -27.05 10.16
C MET A 108 -14.64 -27.84 8.91
N SER A 109 -15.64 -28.25 8.13
CA SER A 109 -15.38 -28.80 6.80
C SER A 109 -14.93 -27.67 5.85
N LEU A 110 -14.11 -27.99 4.83
CA LEU A 110 -13.76 -26.99 3.79
C LEU A 110 -15.01 -26.44 3.10
N SER A 111 -16.04 -27.25 2.93
CA SER A 111 -17.33 -26.82 2.37
C SER A 111 -18.05 -25.80 3.24
N ASP A 112 -17.94 -25.91 4.57
CA ASP A 112 -18.54 -24.94 5.48
C ASP A 112 -17.77 -23.61 5.49
N LEU A 113 -16.44 -23.68 5.36
CA LEU A 113 -15.60 -22.49 5.20
C LEU A 113 -15.89 -21.78 3.88
N ASP A 114 -16.00 -22.54 2.79
CA ASP A 114 -16.38 -22.00 1.48
C ASP A 114 -17.76 -21.34 1.51
N ARG A 115 -18.75 -21.97 2.16
CA ARG A 115 -20.08 -21.39 2.34
C ARG A 115 -20.02 -20.10 3.15
N ARG A 116 -19.26 -20.03 4.23
CA ARG A 116 -19.08 -18.80 5.02
C ARG A 116 -18.49 -17.66 4.17
N CYS A 117 -17.49 -17.96 3.34
CA CYS A 117 -16.94 -16.98 2.39
C CYS A 117 -18.01 -16.48 1.41
N GLU A 118 -18.76 -17.38 0.77
CA GLU A 118 -19.78 -16.98 -0.21
C GLU A 118 -20.96 -16.24 0.45
N ASP A 119 -21.37 -16.62 1.66
CA ASP A 119 -22.39 -15.90 2.44
C ASP A 119 -21.93 -14.47 2.78
N ALA A 120 -20.67 -14.32 3.24
CA ALA A 120 -20.09 -13.01 3.54
C ALA A 120 -19.95 -12.14 2.29
N ARG A 121 -19.56 -12.75 1.16
CA ARG A 121 -19.46 -12.08 -0.15
C ARG A 121 -20.81 -11.59 -0.62
N GLU A 122 -21.84 -12.44 -0.59
CA GLU A 122 -23.19 -12.08 -1.02
C GLU A 122 -23.76 -10.94 -0.17
N ALA A 123 -23.49 -10.93 1.14
CA ALA A 123 -23.91 -9.82 2.01
C ALA A 123 -23.31 -8.46 1.60
N LYS A 124 -22.11 -8.44 0.98
CA LYS A 124 -21.49 -7.22 0.44
C LYS A 124 -21.96 -6.90 -0.97
N ILE A 125 -22.21 -7.91 -1.80
CA ILE A 125 -22.59 -7.74 -3.21
C ILE A 125 -24.07 -7.37 -3.36
N ALA A 126 -24.97 -7.99 -2.60
CA ALA A 126 -26.42 -7.77 -2.69
C ALA A 126 -26.82 -6.29 -2.68
N PRO A 127 -26.35 -5.42 -1.76
CA PRO A 127 -26.74 -4.01 -1.78
C PRO A 127 -26.20 -3.25 -2.99
N LEU A 128 -25.00 -3.59 -3.48
CA LEU A 128 -24.43 -2.97 -4.68
C LEU A 128 -25.20 -3.39 -5.94
N ARG A 129 -25.52 -4.68 -6.07
CA ARG A 129 -26.35 -5.22 -7.14
C ARG A 129 -27.73 -4.58 -7.15
N ALA A 130 -28.36 -4.45 -5.98
CA ALA A 130 -29.65 -3.78 -5.84
C ALA A 130 -29.59 -2.30 -6.25
N ALA A 131 -28.50 -1.59 -5.93
CA ALA A 131 -28.30 -0.21 -6.36
C ALA A 131 -28.16 -0.09 -7.89
N GLU A 132 -27.41 -0.99 -8.54
CA GLU A 132 -27.30 -1.02 -10.01
C GLU A 132 -28.63 -1.37 -10.69
N ILE A 133 -29.40 -2.31 -10.12
CA ILE A 133 -30.75 -2.64 -10.59
C ILE A 133 -31.69 -1.44 -10.45
N ALA A 134 -31.68 -0.75 -9.31
CA ALA A 134 -32.52 0.43 -9.08
C ALA A 134 -32.20 1.53 -10.09
N LYS A 135 -30.91 1.80 -10.30
CA LYS A 135 -30.45 2.76 -11.31
C LYS A 135 -30.87 2.34 -12.72
N CYS A 136 -30.74 1.06 -13.07
CA CYS A 136 -31.20 0.52 -14.35
C CYS A 136 -32.69 0.81 -14.57
N ILE A 137 -33.54 0.55 -13.58
CA ILE A 137 -34.98 0.81 -13.68
C ILE A 137 -35.29 2.30 -13.89
N GLU A 138 -34.48 3.19 -13.30
CA GLU A 138 -34.65 4.63 -13.44
C GLU A 138 -34.19 5.17 -14.79
N THR A 139 -33.09 4.64 -15.34
CA THR A 139 -32.40 5.25 -16.50
C THR A 139 -32.58 4.49 -17.82
N GLU A 140 -32.88 3.20 -17.77
CA GLU A 140 -33.03 2.35 -18.95
C GLU A 140 -34.51 2.19 -19.34
N THR A 141 -34.79 1.80 -20.59
CA THR A 141 -36.14 1.38 -21.01
C THR A 141 -36.50 -0.04 -20.54
N GLY A 142 -35.62 -0.69 -19.77
CA GLY A 142 -35.78 -2.05 -19.31
C GLY A 142 -36.86 -2.16 -18.23
N ASP A 143 -37.70 -3.19 -18.33
CA ASP A 143 -38.58 -3.56 -17.22
C ASP A 143 -37.76 -4.14 -16.04
N GLN A 144 -38.38 -4.20 -14.86
CA GLN A 144 -37.73 -4.70 -13.63
C GLN A 144 -37.07 -6.07 -13.84
N LYS A 145 -37.77 -6.98 -14.53
CA LYS A 145 -37.29 -8.35 -14.74
C LYS A 145 -36.06 -8.37 -15.65
N TRP A 146 -36.02 -7.51 -16.66
CA TRP A 146 -34.84 -7.34 -17.49
C TRP A 146 -33.65 -6.84 -16.67
N CYS A 147 -33.81 -5.78 -15.86
CA CYS A 147 -32.73 -5.23 -15.03
C CYS A 147 -32.21 -6.27 -14.02
N GLU A 148 -33.09 -7.02 -13.36
CA GLU A 148 -32.72 -8.10 -12.43
C GLU A 148 -31.92 -9.20 -13.14
N THR A 149 -32.31 -9.57 -14.36
CA THR A 149 -31.61 -10.58 -15.15
C THR A 149 -30.26 -10.07 -15.65
N PHE A 150 -30.19 -8.81 -16.07
CA PHE A 150 -28.99 -8.17 -16.60
C PHE A 150 -27.90 -8.04 -15.53
N TRP A 151 -28.28 -7.68 -14.30
CA TRP A 151 -27.34 -7.53 -13.17
C TRP A 151 -27.22 -8.80 -12.32
N ALA A 152 -27.74 -9.94 -12.77
CA ALA A 152 -27.77 -11.18 -11.99
C ALA A 152 -26.38 -11.71 -11.63
N ASP A 153 -25.37 -11.47 -12.47
CA ASP A 153 -23.97 -11.89 -12.30
C ASP A 153 -23.06 -10.79 -11.72
N TYR A 154 -23.65 -9.69 -11.22
CA TYR A 154 -22.87 -8.59 -10.65
C TYR A 154 -21.95 -9.09 -9.52
N GLY A 155 -20.64 -8.87 -9.68
CA GLY A 155 -19.60 -9.25 -8.73
C GLY A 155 -19.01 -10.65 -8.92
N ASP A 156 -19.52 -11.41 -9.89
CA ASP A 156 -18.90 -12.65 -10.36
C ASP A 156 -17.74 -12.36 -11.33
N PRO A 157 -16.85 -13.34 -11.60
CA PRO A 157 -15.66 -13.10 -12.41
C PRO A 157 -16.05 -13.08 -13.89
N VAL A 158 -15.72 -11.99 -14.58
CA VAL A 158 -16.03 -11.83 -16.00
C VAL A 158 -14.78 -12.05 -16.85
N ARG A 159 -14.93 -12.68 -18.02
CA ARG A 159 -13.88 -12.78 -19.04
C ARG A 159 -13.80 -11.47 -19.80
N THR A 160 -12.66 -10.78 -19.74
CA THR A 160 -12.42 -9.56 -20.50
C THR A 160 -12.12 -9.87 -21.97
N ALA A 161 -12.16 -8.84 -22.83
CA ALA A 161 -11.85 -8.97 -24.25
C ALA A 161 -10.41 -9.49 -24.52
N SER A 162 -9.47 -9.26 -23.60
CA SER A 162 -8.10 -9.79 -23.67
C SER A 162 -7.98 -11.26 -23.23
N GLY A 163 -9.08 -11.89 -22.81
CA GLY A 163 -9.11 -13.26 -22.30
C GLY A 163 -8.74 -13.38 -20.82
N MET A 164 -8.38 -12.28 -20.16
CA MET A 164 -8.11 -12.24 -18.72
C MET A 164 -9.40 -12.39 -17.92
N ILE A 165 -9.32 -13.00 -16.74
CA ILE A 165 -10.43 -13.08 -15.79
C ILE A 165 -10.32 -11.93 -14.81
N THR A 166 -11.37 -11.10 -14.72
CA THR A 166 -11.47 -10.12 -13.63
C THR A 166 -11.68 -10.87 -12.31
N PRO A 167 -10.97 -10.51 -11.22
CA PRO A 167 -11.23 -11.08 -9.91
C PRO A 167 -12.69 -10.90 -9.50
N ARG A 168 -13.22 -11.84 -8.70
CA ARG A 168 -14.53 -11.69 -8.07
C ARG A 168 -14.50 -10.53 -7.08
N LEU A 169 -15.60 -9.80 -6.95
CA LEU A 169 -15.72 -8.78 -5.90
C LEU A 169 -15.66 -9.44 -4.51
N PHE A 170 -15.00 -8.77 -3.56
CA PHE A 170 -14.89 -9.19 -2.16
C PHE A 170 -14.32 -10.60 -1.94
N HIS A 171 -13.35 -11.02 -2.77
CA HIS A 171 -12.65 -12.29 -2.60
C HIS A 171 -11.62 -12.28 -1.46
N ASP A 172 -11.34 -11.10 -0.91
CA ASP A 172 -10.35 -10.77 0.12
C ASP A 172 -11.00 -10.56 1.50
N LEU A 173 -12.28 -10.88 1.67
CA LEU A 173 -12.94 -10.89 2.98
C LEU A 173 -12.24 -11.88 3.93
N PRO A 174 -12.22 -11.61 5.25
CA PRO A 174 -11.54 -12.46 6.22
C PRO A 174 -12.04 -13.91 6.17
N GLU A 175 -13.34 -14.13 5.97
CA GLU A 175 -13.92 -15.46 5.84
C GLU A 175 -13.39 -16.21 4.60
N CYS A 176 -13.08 -15.49 3.52
CA CYS A 176 -12.53 -16.05 2.29
C CYS A 176 -11.03 -16.35 2.41
N ILE A 177 -10.28 -15.48 3.09
CA ILE A 177 -8.86 -15.70 3.38
C ILE A 177 -8.72 -16.93 4.29
N GLU A 178 -9.53 -17.04 5.35
CA GLU A 178 -9.57 -18.21 6.24
C GLU A 178 -9.81 -19.52 5.48
N ALA A 179 -10.79 -19.53 4.57
CA ALA A 179 -11.11 -20.71 3.77
C ALA A 179 -9.96 -21.10 2.84
N LEU A 180 -9.31 -20.12 2.21
CA LEU A 180 -8.15 -20.35 1.34
C LEU A 180 -6.95 -20.88 2.12
N ASP A 181 -6.64 -20.27 3.27
CA ASP A 181 -5.53 -20.66 4.13
C ASP A 181 -5.70 -22.09 4.66
N GLU A 182 -6.92 -22.45 5.09
CA GLU A 182 -7.18 -23.80 5.57
C GLU A 182 -7.14 -24.83 4.43
N ARG A 183 -7.63 -24.49 3.23
CA ARG A 183 -7.48 -25.33 2.04
C ARG A 183 -5.99 -25.58 1.74
N ASN A 184 -5.18 -24.53 1.76
CA ASN A 184 -3.73 -24.61 1.50
C ASN A 184 -3.02 -25.45 2.58
N ARG A 185 -3.40 -25.30 3.86
CA ARG A 185 -2.88 -26.12 4.96
C ARG A 185 -3.22 -27.59 4.80
N ARG A 186 -4.43 -27.93 4.35
CA ARG A 186 -4.85 -29.33 4.14
C ARG A 186 -4.20 -29.96 2.91
N VAL A 187 -3.87 -29.18 1.89
CA VAL A 187 -3.16 -29.67 0.69
C VAL A 187 -1.68 -29.90 0.97
N THR A 188 -1.08 -29.11 1.85
CA THR A 188 0.35 -29.21 2.19
C THR A 188 0.68 -30.24 3.29
N ARG A 189 -0.34 -30.88 3.89
CA ARG A 189 -0.22 -31.93 4.91
C ARG A 189 -0.32 -33.33 4.29
#